data_AF-A0A0E2BBG8-F1
#
_entry.id   AF-A0A0E2BBG8-F1
#
_cell.length_a   1.000
_cell.length_b   1.000
_cell.length_c   1.000
_cell.angle_alpha   90.00
_cell.angle_beta   90.00
_cell.angle_gamma   90.00
#
_symmetry.space_group_name_H-M   'P 1'
#
loop_
_entity.id
_entity.type
_entity.pdbx_description
1 polymer ?
#
loop_
_entity_poly.entity_id
_entity_poly.type
_entity_poly.pdbx_seq_one_letter_code
_entity_poly.pdbx_strand_id
1 'polypeptide(L)' 'MDVLFMHYFPGRKLEYPDDGDERHEFEIRIAAEIEYIRDLEMNTLTRAIVKAFNGD' A
#
# COMPACT_ATOMS: atom_id res chain seq x y z
N MET A 1 10.17 4.46 2.15
CA MET A 1 8.96 4.57 1.32
C MET A 1 9.15 3.93 -0.05
N ASP A 2 10.21 4.25 -0.79
CA ASP A 2 10.44 3.74 -2.16
C ASP A 2 10.36 2.21 -2.33
N VAL A 3 10.95 1.43 -1.43
CA VAL A 3 10.89 -0.05 -1.51
C VAL A 3 9.46 -0.56 -1.33
N LEU A 4 8.72 0.03 -0.39
CA LEU A 4 7.33 -0.29 -0.13
C LEU A 4 6.45 0.11 -1.32
N PHE A 5 6.69 1.30 -1.88
CA PHE A 5 6.01 1.78 -3.07
C PHE A 5 6.26 0.88 -4.29
N MET A 6 7.51 0.47 -4.54
CA MET A 6 7.84 -0.43 -5.65
C MET A 6 7.19 -1.82 -5.51
N HIS A 7 6.99 -2.28 -4.28
CA HIS A 7 6.27 -3.53 -4.01
C HIS A 7 4.79 -3.43 -4.42
N TYR A 8 4.12 -2.34 -4.04
CA TYR A 8 2.70 -2.12 -4.33
C TYR A 8 2.42 -1.58 -5.74
N PHE A 9 3.38 -0.90 -6.35
CA PHE A 9 3.25 -0.25 -7.66
C PHE A 9 4.46 -0.57 -8.57
N PRO A 10 4.66 -1.85 -8.94
CA PRO A 10 5.80 -2.25 -9.73
C PRO A 10 5.80 -1.55 -11.10
N GLY A 11 6.96 -1.06 -11.53
CA GLY A 11 7.14 -0.36 -12.80
C GLY A 11 6.72 1.11 -12.80
N ARG A 12 6.12 1.62 -11.71
CA ARG A 12 5.92 3.07 -11.55
C ARG A 12 7.19 3.71 -11.03
N LYS A 13 7.63 4.79 -11.69
CA LYS A 13 8.64 5.68 -11.13
C LYS A 13 7.95 6.63 -10.17
N LEU A 14 8.53 6.78 -8.99
CA LEU A 14 8.06 7.75 -8.01
C LEU A 14 8.68 9.11 -8.37
N GLU A 15 7.84 10.05 -8.79
CA GLU A 15 8.25 11.42 -9.09
C GLU A 15 7.83 12.30 -7.92
N TYR A 16 8.81 12.77 -7.17
CA TYR A 16 8.59 13.66 -6.04
C TYR A 16 8.44 15.11 -6.55
N PRO A 17 7.49 15.89 -5.99
CA PRO A 17 7.49 17.34 -6.19
C PRO A 17 8.82 17.97 -5.73
N ASP A 18 9.27 19.00 -6.45
CA ASP A 18 10.47 19.75 -6.10
C ASP A 18 10.24 20.67 -4.88
N ASP A 19 8.99 21.10 -4.68
CA ASP A 19 8.58 21.89 -3.52
C ASP A 19 8.48 21.01 -2.26
N GLY A 20 9.07 21.49 -1.16
CA GLY A 20 9.19 20.72 0.08
C GLY A 20 7.84 20.48 0.80
N ASP A 21 6.92 21.43 0.71
CA ASP A 21 5.60 21.32 1.33
C ASP A 21 4.73 20.37 0.49
N GLU A 22 4.74 20.53 -0.84
CA GLU A 22 4.06 19.62 -1.76
C GLU A 22 4.60 18.18 -1.67
N ARG A 23 5.92 18.04 -1.45
CA ARG A 23 6.55 16.74 -1.24
C ARG A 23 6.04 16.06 0.03
N HIS A 24 5.91 16.80 1.13
CA HIS A 24 5.41 16.24 2.37
C HIS A 24 3.96 15.73 2.24
N GLU A 25 3.10 16.53 1.61
CA GLU A 25 1.72 16.13 1.32
C GLU A 25 1.66 14.91 0.39
N PHE A 26 2.53 14.86 -0.63
CA PHE A 26 2.66 13.73 -1.52
C PHE A 26 3.04 12.45 -0.77
N GLU A 27 4.04 12.52 0.12
CA GLU A 27 4.49 11.39 0.93
C GLU A 27 3.39 10.88 1.88
N ILE A 28 2.63 11.79 2.50
CA ILE A 28 1.47 11.43 3.34
C ILE A 28 0.42 10.68 2.52
N ARG A 29 0.08 11.19 1.34
CA ARG A 29 -0.93 10.55 0.47
C ARG A 29 -0.50 9.15 0.05
N ILE A 30 0.75 9.00 -0.39
CA ILE A 30 1.29 7.69 -0.79
C ILE A 30 1.32 6.71 0.40
N ALA A 31 1.65 7.18 1.60
CA ALA A 31 1.59 6.35 2.80
C ALA A 31 0.17 5.84 3.08
N ALA A 32 -0.83 6.71 3.01
CA ALA A 32 -2.23 6.35 3.22
C ALA A 32 -2.74 5.35 2.16
N GLU A 33 -2.36 5.54 0.89
CA GLU A 33 -2.72 4.59 -0.19
C GLU A 33 -2.12 3.20 0.04
N ILE A 34 -0.85 3.13 0.46
CA ILE A 34 -0.20 1.86 0.76
C ILE A 34 -0.84 1.18 1.97
N GLU A 35 -1.16 1.93 3.02
CA GLU A 35 -1.85 1.41 4.20
C GLU A 35 -3.22 0.82 3.84
N TYR A 36 -3.99 1.52 3.01
CA TYR A 36 -5.27 1.03 2.52
C TYR A 36 -5.15 -0.31 1.77
N ILE A 37 -4.15 -0.46 0.90
CA ILE A 37 -3.91 -1.73 0.18
C ILE A 37 -3.53 -2.84 1.15
N ARG A 38 -2.68 -2.55 2.14
CA ARG A 38 -2.29 -3.52 3.18
C ARG A 38 -3.48 -4.04 3.96
N ASP A 39 -4.42 -3.17 4.31
CA ASP A 39 -5.63 -3.57 5.01
C ASP A 39 -6.52 -4.48 4.16
N LEU A 40 -6.63 -4.21 2.86
CA LEU A 40 -7.35 -5.08 1.93
C LEU A 40 -6.70 -6.47 1.81
N GLU A 41 -5.37 -6.53 1.70
CA GLU A 41 -4.62 -7.78 1.66
C GLU A 41 -4.80 -8.59 2.95
N MET A 42 -4.65 -7.94 4.11
CA MET A 42 -4.83 -8.58 5.41
C MET A 42 -6.25 -9.12 5.60
N ASN A 43 -7.26 -8.35 5.19
CA ASN A 43 -8.65 -8.79 5.24
C ASN A 43 -8.91 -9.99 4.30
N THR A 44 -8.32 -9.96 3.12
CA THR A 44 -8.44 -11.05 2.14
C THR A 44 -7.79 -12.33 2.65
N LEU A 45 -6.55 -12.22 3.17
CA LEU A 45 -5.83 -13.33 3.78
C LEU A 45 -6.59 -13.90 4.97
N THR A 46 -7.11 -13.04 5.85
CA THR A 46 -7.91 -13.45 7.01
C THR A 46 -9.14 -14.23 6.59
N ARG A 47 -9.87 -13.77 5.56
CA ARG A 47 -11.02 -14.49 5.01
C ARG A 47 -10.62 -15.84 4.42
N ALA A 48 -9.52 -15.91 3.67
CA ALA A 48 -9.02 -17.15 3.10
C ALA A 48 -8.62 -18.16 4.19
N ILE A 49 -7.96 -17.70 5.25
CA ILE A 49 -7.60 -18.50 6.43
C ILE A 49 -8.87 -19.05 7.10
N VAL A 50 -9.83 -18.19 7.43
CA VAL A 50 -11.09 -18.61 8.07
C VAL A 50 -11.82 -19.63 7.20
N LYS A 51 -11.86 -19.42 5.88
CA LYS A 51 -12.47 -20.36 4.93
C LYS A 51 -11.77 -21.73 4.96
N ALA A 52 -10.43 -21.75 4.90
CA ALA A 52 -9.64 -22.99 4.93
C ALA A 52 -9.81 -23.78 6.25
N PHE A 53 -9.98 -23.10 7.38
CA PHE A 53 -10.19 -23.77 8.68
C PHE A 53 -11.63 -24.21 8.91
N ASN A 54 -12.62 -23.54 8.33
CA ASN A 54 -14.05 -23.87 8.49
C ASN A 54 -14.56 -24.93 7.50
N GLY A 55 -13.70 -25.50 6.65
CA GLY A 55 -14.00 -26.71 5.89
C GLY A 55 -14.76 -26.49 4.58
N ASP A 56 -14.50 -25.38 3.89
CA ASP A 56 -14.85 -25.19 2.47
C ASP A 56 -13.65 -25.54 1.58
#